data_AF-A0A7S0U744-F1
#
_entry.id   AF-A0A7S0U744-F1
#
_cell.length_a   1.000
_cell.length_b   1.000
_cell.length_c   1.000
_cell.angle_alpha   90.00
_cell.angle_beta   90.00
_cell.angle_gamma   90.00
#
_symmetry.space_group_name_H-M   'P 1'
#
loop_
_entity.id
_entity.type
_entity.pdbx_description
1 polymer ?
#
loop_
_entity_poly.entity_id
_entity_poly.type
_entity_poly.pdbx_seq_one_letter_code
_entity_poly.pdbx_strand_id
1 'polypeptide(L)'
;AAAAPAAPAQPQALTQEQKYIMTTVAGLQQRVCGAMQKKMAEDVGKKLQSLTDKLNSNQVSADVCSQLAQWCQAMERNDVAAAGQIQTALTSSVWDEHGTWLQATKRMVDQAKKM
;
A
#
# COMPACT_ATOMS: atom_id res chain seq x y z
N ALA A 1 -33.11 14.02 -4.09
CA ALA A 1 -33.05 13.10 -2.94
C ALA A 1 -32.98 11.68 -3.46
N ALA A 2 -31.86 10.99 -3.25
CA ALA A 2 -31.75 9.55 -3.42
C ALA A 2 -30.71 9.06 -2.40
N ALA A 3 -31.04 7.99 -1.71
CA ALA A 3 -30.56 7.62 -0.39
C ALA A 3 -29.03 7.45 -0.29
N ALA A 4 -28.44 8.07 0.72
CA ALA A 4 -27.26 7.52 1.37
C ALA A 4 -27.77 6.60 2.49
N PRO A 5 -27.74 5.27 2.34
CA PRO A 5 -27.94 4.40 3.48
C PRO A 5 -26.69 4.50 4.34
N ALA A 6 -26.90 4.85 5.61
CA ALA A 6 -25.94 4.59 6.67
C ALA A 6 -25.51 3.12 6.56
N ALA A 7 -24.20 2.88 6.37
CA ALA A 7 -23.66 1.54 6.27
C ALA A 7 -23.91 0.79 7.59
N PRO A 8 -24.64 -0.35 7.58
CA PRO A 8 -24.77 -1.20 8.74
C PRO A 8 -23.44 -1.88 9.03
N ALA A 9 -23.11 -2.07 10.31
CA ALA A 9 -21.94 -2.84 10.75
C ALA A 9 -21.93 -4.24 10.11
N GLN A 10 -21.13 -4.42 9.06
CA GLN A 10 -20.84 -5.72 8.46
C GLN A 10 -19.68 -6.36 9.25
N PRO A 11 -19.65 -7.70 9.46
CA PRO A 11 -18.48 -8.36 10.03
C PRO A 11 -17.29 -8.02 9.13
N GLN A 12 -16.21 -7.45 9.68
CA GLN A 12 -15.09 -6.81 8.97
C GLN A 12 -14.61 -7.63 7.76
N ALA A 13 -15.26 -7.42 6.61
CA ALA A 13 -14.95 -8.08 5.36
C ALA A 13 -14.01 -7.14 4.62
N LEU A 14 -12.76 -7.56 4.48
CA LEU A 14 -11.73 -6.85 3.74
C LEU A 14 -12.32 -6.23 2.47
N THR A 15 -12.29 -4.89 2.35
CA THR A 15 -12.96 -4.20 1.24
C THR A 15 -12.32 -4.57 -0.09
N GLN A 16 -13.06 -4.44 -1.19
CA GLN A 16 -12.53 -4.80 -2.51
C GLN A 16 -11.25 -4.01 -2.87
N GLU A 17 -11.17 -2.74 -2.44
CA GLU A 17 -9.96 -1.93 -2.55
C GLU A 17 -8.80 -2.51 -1.72
N GLN A 18 -9.05 -2.91 -0.47
CA GLN A 18 -8.02 -3.50 0.37
C GLN A 18 -7.46 -4.81 -0.22
N LYS A 19 -8.34 -5.66 -0.76
CA LYS A 19 -7.95 -6.87 -1.50
C LYS A 19 -7.09 -6.55 -2.71
N TYR A 20 -7.49 -5.54 -3.48
CA TYR A 20 -6.74 -5.06 -4.65
C TYR A 20 -5.33 -4.58 -4.26
N ILE A 21 -5.23 -3.73 -3.24
CA ILE A 21 -3.94 -3.25 -2.73
C ILE A 21 -3.07 -4.43 -2.28
N MET A 22 -3.60 -5.35 -1.47
CA MET A 22 -2.86 -6.54 -1.04
C MET A 22 -2.32 -7.35 -2.21
N THR A 23 -3.15 -7.65 -3.22
CA THR A 23 -2.71 -8.47 -4.35
C THR A 23 -1.67 -7.74 -5.21
N THR A 24 -1.87 -6.45 -5.48
CA THR A 24 -0.93 -5.66 -6.27
C THR A 24 0.39 -5.50 -5.53
N VAL A 25 0.38 -5.16 -4.24
CA VAL A 25 1.64 -5.02 -3.50
C VAL A 25 2.35 -6.37 -3.31
N ALA A 26 1.63 -7.47 -3.13
CA ALA A 26 2.25 -8.81 -3.08
C ALA A 26 2.92 -9.17 -4.42
N GLY A 27 2.28 -8.86 -5.55
CA GLY A 27 2.84 -9.05 -6.89
C GLY A 27 4.09 -8.19 -7.12
N LEU A 28 4.04 -6.91 -6.74
CA LEU A 28 5.20 -6.02 -6.78
C LEU A 28 6.31 -6.52 -5.85
N GLN A 29 5.98 -6.97 -4.64
CA GLN A 29 6.96 -7.50 -3.71
C GLN A 29 7.66 -8.72 -4.30
N GLN A 30 6.96 -9.67 -4.91
CA GLN A 30 7.60 -10.82 -5.55
C GLN A 30 8.57 -10.41 -6.67
N ARG A 31 8.17 -9.46 -7.52
CA ARG A 31 9.06 -8.92 -8.56
C ARG A 31 10.28 -8.20 -7.97
N VAL A 32 10.07 -7.39 -6.96
CA VAL A 32 11.12 -6.56 -6.36
C VAL A 32 12.07 -7.37 -5.47
N CYS A 33 11.53 -8.25 -4.64
CA CYS A 33 12.25 -9.16 -3.75
C CYS A 33 13.23 -10.05 -4.52
N GLY A 34 12.86 -10.51 -5.72
CA GLY A 34 13.74 -11.31 -6.58
C GLY A 34 15.04 -10.60 -6.99
N ALA A 35 15.03 -9.27 -7.10
CA ALA A 35 16.22 -8.47 -7.41
C ALA A 35 16.80 -7.73 -6.18
N MET A 36 16.23 -7.94 -5.00
CA MET A 36 16.66 -7.29 -3.76
C MET A 36 17.65 -8.18 -3.00
N GLN A 37 18.52 -7.58 -2.18
CA GLN A 37 19.29 -8.38 -1.23
C GLN A 37 18.34 -9.12 -0.29
N LYS A 38 18.65 -10.40 0.01
CA LYS A 38 17.90 -11.28 0.91
C LYS A 38 17.46 -10.59 2.22
N LYS A 39 18.36 -9.79 2.80
CA LYS A 39 18.12 -9.03 4.04
C LYS A 39 17.07 -7.92 3.89
N MET A 40 17.02 -7.28 2.72
CA MET A 40 16.01 -6.25 2.44
C MET A 40 14.68 -6.85 2.00
N ALA A 41 14.70 -7.95 1.27
CA ALA A 41 13.51 -8.74 0.96
C ALA A 41 12.73 -9.13 2.22
N GLU A 42 13.41 -9.63 3.26
CA GLU A 42 12.79 -9.95 4.54
C GLU A 42 12.27 -8.70 5.28
N ASP A 43 12.99 -7.58 5.24
CA ASP A 43 12.56 -6.30 5.84
C ASP A 43 11.28 -5.77 5.18
N VAL A 44 11.25 -5.76 3.84
CA VAL A 44 10.08 -5.37 3.05
C VAL A 44 8.91 -6.29 3.34
N GLY A 45 9.14 -7.62 3.38
CA GLY A 45 8.13 -8.62 3.74
C GLY A 45 7.48 -8.37 5.09
N LYS A 46 8.27 -8.13 6.14
CA LYS A 46 7.75 -7.82 7.49
C LYS A 46 6.94 -6.53 7.50
N LYS A 47 7.43 -5.48 6.84
CA LYS A 47 6.74 -4.19 6.72
C LYS A 47 5.41 -4.30 5.97
N LEU A 48 5.38 -5.09 4.91
CA LEU A 48 4.17 -5.37 4.14
C LEU A 48 3.16 -6.21 4.91
N GLN A 49 3.63 -7.15 5.73
CA GLN A 49 2.77 -7.88 6.64
C GLN A 49 2.11 -6.93 7.65
N SER A 50 2.84 -5.99 8.25
CA SER A 50 2.26 -4.97 9.14
C SER A 50 1.26 -4.05 8.43
N LEU A 51 1.51 -3.68 7.16
CA LEU A 51 0.54 -2.94 6.35
C LEU A 51 -0.74 -3.76 6.15
N THR A 52 -0.57 -5.02 5.78
CA THR A 52 -1.67 -5.96 5.54
C THR A 52 -2.52 -6.14 6.79
N ASP A 53 -1.88 -6.33 7.95
CA ASP A 53 -2.55 -6.47 9.24
C ASP A 53 -3.35 -5.20 9.62
N LYS A 54 -2.76 -4.02 9.42
CA LYS A 54 -3.44 -2.72 9.60
C LYS A 54 -4.63 -2.55 8.65
N LEU A 55 -4.50 -2.95 7.39
CA LEU A 55 -5.61 -2.97 6.43
C LEU A 55 -6.74 -3.90 6.90
N ASN A 56 -6.39 -5.12 7.33
CA ASN A 56 -7.36 -6.11 7.84
C ASN A 56 -8.08 -5.63 9.09
N SER A 57 -7.37 -4.95 9.99
CA SER A 57 -7.94 -4.40 11.22
C SER A 57 -8.71 -3.08 11.03
N ASN A 58 -8.85 -2.60 9.79
CA ASN A 58 -9.46 -1.30 9.45
C ASN A 58 -8.81 -0.11 10.19
N GLN A 59 -7.55 -0.25 10.63
CA GLN A 59 -6.76 0.84 11.21
C GLN A 59 -6.23 1.81 10.15
N VAL A 60 -6.70 1.68 8.91
CA VAL A 60 -6.32 2.49 7.77
C VAL A 60 -7.56 3.27 7.34
N SER A 61 -7.46 4.59 7.42
CA SER A 61 -8.54 5.47 6.95
C SER A 61 -8.83 5.25 5.47
N ALA A 62 -10.08 5.49 5.06
CA ALA A 62 -10.50 5.37 3.66
C ALA A 62 -9.64 6.21 2.71
N ASP A 63 -9.22 7.39 3.15
CA ASP A 63 -8.31 8.29 2.42
C ASP A 63 -6.96 7.61 2.10
N VAL A 64 -6.33 7.03 3.14
CA VAL A 64 -5.06 6.29 3.02
C VAL A 64 -5.22 5.07 2.11
N CYS A 65 -6.35 4.37 2.22
CA CYS A 65 -6.65 3.22 1.36
C CYS A 65 -6.77 3.64 -0.10
N SER A 66 -7.46 4.75 -0.39
CA SER A 66 -7.60 5.29 -1.74
C SER A 66 -6.25 5.73 -2.31
N GLN A 67 -5.43 6.44 -1.53
CA GLN A 67 -4.07 6.80 -1.93
C GLN A 67 -3.18 5.57 -2.18
N LEU A 68 -3.27 4.52 -1.35
CA LEU A 68 -2.59 3.25 -1.57
C LEU A 68 -3.02 2.59 -2.88
N ALA A 69 -4.32 2.58 -3.19
CA ALA A 69 -4.84 2.05 -4.44
C ALA A 69 -4.29 2.84 -5.65
N GLN A 70 -4.25 4.17 -5.56
CA GLN A 70 -3.63 5.02 -6.60
C GLN A 70 -2.13 4.74 -6.75
N TRP A 71 -1.42 4.53 -5.63
CA TRP A 71 0.01 4.18 -5.65
C TRP A 71 0.22 2.82 -6.33
N CYS A 72 -0.60 1.83 -6.01
CA CYS A 72 -0.61 0.52 -6.66
C CYS A 72 -0.82 0.63 -8.17
N GLN A 73 -1.83 1.40 -8.61
CA GLN A 73 -2.07 1.65 -10.03
C GLN A 73 -0.89 2.34 -10.72
N ALA A 74 -0.27 3.33 -10.08
CA ALA A 74 0.91 4.01 -10.61
C ALA A 74 2.07 3.02 -10.79
N MET A 75 2.32 2.16 -9.80
CA MET A 75 3.34 1.11 -9.89
C MET A 75 3.07 0.08 -10.99
N GLU A 76 1.81 -0.33 -11.19
CA GLU A 76 1.44 -1.23 -12.30
C GLU A 76 1.68 -0.60 -13.67
N ARG A 77 1.47 0.72 -13.80
CA ARG A 77 1.78 1.50 -15.00
C ARG A 77 3.28 1.81 -15.17
N ASN A 78 4.13 1.34 -14.24
CA ASN A 78 5.54 1.71 -14.13
C ASN A 78 5.76 3.23 -13.96
N ASP A 79 4.74 3.93 -13.48
CA ASP A 79 4.71 5.38 -13.29
C ASP A 79 5.27 5.75 -11.91
N VAL A 80 6.58 5.60 -11.79
CA VAL A 80 7.31 5.85 -10.54
C VAL A 80 7.29 7.32 -10.11
N ALA A 81 7.01 8.25 -11.03
CA ALA A 81 6.83 9.68 -10.73
C ALA A 81 5.52 9.91 -9.96
N ALA A 82 4.40 9.39 -10.49
CA ALA A 82 3.10 9.45 -9.82
C ALA A 82 3.14 8.71 -8.48
N ALA A 83 3.74 7.51 -8.43
CA ALA A 83 3.91 6.74 -7.20
C ALA A 83 4.67 7.54 -6.13
N GLY A 84 5.76 8.24 -6.50
CA GLY A 84 6.53 9.09 -5.60
C GLY A 84 5.76 10.30 -5.05
N GLN A 85 4.91 10.93 -5.88
CA GLN A 85 4.05 12.03 -5.43
C GLN A 85 2.99 11.56 -4.43
N ILE A 86 2.27 10.47 -4.75
CA ILE A 86 1.24 9.90 -3.87
C ILE A 86 1.87 9.49 -2.53
N GLN A 87 3.07 8.93 -2.60
CA GLN A 87 3.80 8.56 -1.41
C GLN A 87 4.21 9.76 -0.56
N THR A 88 4.64 10.87 -1.16
CA THR A 88 4.92 12.13 -0.43
C THR A 88 3.67 12.66 0.26
N ALA A 89 2.51 12.58 -0.40
CA ALA A 89 1.23 12.97 0.17
C ALA A 89 0.85 12.09 1.38
N LEU A 90 0.94 10.76 1.25
CA LEU A 90 0.74 9.80 2.34
C LEU A 90 1.69 10.05 3.51
N THR A 91 2.97 10.30 3.20
CA THR A 91 4.04 10.59 4.16
C THR A 91 3.77 11.89 4.90
N SER A 92 3.10 12.86 4.29
CA SER A 92 2.73 14.12 4.95
C SER A 92 1.50 13.97 5.85
N SER A 93 0.56 13.08 5.51
CA SER A 93 -0.67 12.86 6.27
C SER A 93 -0.54 11.87 7.43
N VAL A 94 0.22 10.79 7.27
CA VAL A 94 0.22 9.65 8.24
C VAL A 94 1.62 9.12 8.58
N TRP A 95 2.63 9.99 8.59
CA TRP A 95 4.02 9.62 8.95
C TRP A 95 4.13 8.82 10.26
N ASP A 96 3.49 9.29 11.33
CA ASP A 96 3.77 8.86 12.70
C ASP A 96 3.34 7.41 12.98
N GLU A 97 2.20 6.99 12.43
CA GLU A 97 1.67 5.63 12.63
C GLU A 97 1.96 4.66 11.47
N HIS A 98 2.35 5.15 10.30
CA HIS A 98 2.47 4.36 9.06
C HIS A 98 3.86 4.45 8.39
N GLY A 99 4.83 5.15 8.98
CA GLY A 99 6.16 5.36 8.42
C GLY A 99 6.96 4.09 8.11
N THR A 100 6.74 3.01 8.87
CA THR A 100 7.47 1.75 8.73
C THR A 100 7.23 1.08 7.38
N TRP A 101 5.97 0.92 6.95
CA TRP A 101 5.67 0.35 5.63
C TRP A 101 5.85 1.38 4.52
N LEU A 102 5.65 2.68 4.77
CA LEU A 102 5.97 3.73 3.80
C LEU A 102 7.44 3.70 3.37
N GLN A 103 8.38 3.42 4.28
CA GLN A 103 9.79 3.22 3.90
C GLN A 103 10.00 1.99 3.00
N ALA A 104 9.31 0.88 3.25
CA ALA A 104 9.37 -0.30 2.38
C ALA A 104 8.80 -0.01 1.00
N THR A 105 7.61 0.60 0.94
CA THR A 105 6.96 1.05 -0.28
C THR A 105 7.89 1.94 -1.11
N LYS A 106 8.61 2.87 -0.46
CA LYS A 106 9.55 3.79 -1.14
C LYS A 106 10.69 3.02 -1.80
N ARG A 107 11.27 2.08 -1.05
CA ARG A 107 12.32 1.19 -1.55
C ARG A 107 11.84 0.34 -2.70
N MET A 108 10.58 -0.10 -2.67
CA MET A 108 9.98 -0.82 -3.80
C MET A 108 9.85 0.05 -5.05
N VAL A 109 9.43 1.31 -4.93
CA VAL A 109 9.40 2.26 -6.06
C VAL A 109 10.81 2.46 -6.63
N ASP A 110 11.79 2.75 -5.77
CA ASP A 110 13.18 2.99 -6.18
C ASP A 110 13.78 1.77 -6.88
N GLN A 111 13.49 0.57 -6.36
CA GLN A 111 13.99 -0.65 -6.96
C GLN A 111 13.24 -1.04 -8.23
N ALA A 112 11.92 -0.79 -8.31
CA ALA A 112 11.15 -0.95 -9.54
C ALA A 112 11.59 0.03 -10.64
N LYS A 113 12.08 1.22 -10.28
CA LYS A 113 12.69 2.19 -11.21
C LYS A 113 14.05 1.73 -11.75
N LYS A 114 14.71 0.83 -11.02
CA LYS A 114 16.06 0.34 -11.31
C LYS A 114 16.06 -0.98 -12.10
N MET A 115 14.91 -1.64 -12.19
CA MET A 115 14.66 -2.76 -13.10
C MET A 115 14.26 -2.26 -14.49
#